data_AF-A0A6N8YLJ5-F1
#
_entry.id   AF-A0A6N8YLJ5-F1
#
_cell.length_a   1.000
_cell.length_b   1.000
_cell.length_c   1.000
_cell.angle_alpha   90.00
_cell.angle_beta   90.00
_cell.angle_gamma   90.00
#
_symmetry.space_group_name_H-M   'P 1'
#
loop_
_entity.id
_entity.type
_entity.pdbx_description
1 polymer ?
#
loop_
_entity_poly.entity_id
_entity_poly.type
_entity_poly.pdbx_seq_one_letter_code
_entity_poly.pdbx_strand_id
1 'polypeptide(L)'
;MRRGRRAHRYLDATFLPEGFSDDLRILKEASGLTWNEFADVLGVDPRQLHRWRCGTKPSGDGLYALLQLAAQVPGGVQVIVRRRILEPVAPESADVGVGFSGVKG
;
A
#
# COMPACT_ATOMS: atom_id res chain seq x y z
N MET A 1 17.30 -29.75 -11.40
CA MET A 1 15.85 -29.52 -11.60
C MET A 1 15.58 -28.01 -11.57
N ARG A 2 15.22 -27.39 -12.70
CA ARG A 2 14.84 -25.95 -12.77
C ARG A 2 13.32 -25.86 -12.80
N ARG A 3 12.69 -25.41 -11.70
CA ARG A 3 11.23 -25.19 -11.67
C ARG A 3 10.89 -24.04 -12.62
N GLY A 4 10.00 -24.31 -13.57
CA GLY A 4 9.50 -23.35 -14.53
C GLY A 4 8.81 -22.19 -13.81
N ARG A 5 9.34 -20.98 -13.99
CA ARG A 5 8.69 -19.73 -13.58
C ARG A 5 7.48 -19.51 -14.47
N ARG A 6 6.29 -19.87 -13.99
CA ARG A 6 5.04 -19.34 -14.55
C ARG A 6 5.00 -17.87 -14.18
N ALA A 7 5.26 -17.02 -15.17
CA ALA A 7 5.15 -15.58 -15.04
C ALA A 7 3.68 -15.22 -14.78
N HIS A 8 3.31 -15.01 -13.52
CA HIS A 8 2.07 -14.33 -13.17
C HIS A 8 2.19 -12.87 -13.58
N ARG A 9 1.87 -12.62 -14.84
CA ARG A 9 1.82 -11.30 -15.48
C ARG A 9 0.49 -10.63 -15.13
N TYR A 10 0.25 -10.29 -13.86
CA TYR A 10 -1.04 -9.69 -13.47
C TYR A 10 -1.00 -8.53 -12.48
N LEU A 11 0.18 -8.04 -12.09
CA LEU A 11 0.29 -6.73 -11.46
C LEU A 11 1.40 -6.00 -12.18
N ASP A 12 1.04 -5.20 -13.17
CA ASP A 12 1.97 -4.24 -13.74
C ASP A 12 2.35 -3.31 -12.59
N ALA A 13 3.53 -3.53 -12.03
CA ALA A 13 3.92 -2.92 -10.77
C ALA A 13 4.32 -1.44 -10.99
N THR A 14 3.79 -0.80 -12.05
CA THR A 14 4.17 0.47 -12.68
C THR A 14 4.15 1.66 -11.73
N PHE A 15 3.57 1.52 -10.53
CA PHE A 15 3.69 2.50 -9.47
C PHE A 15 3.90 1.81 -8.12
N LEU A 16 5.06 2.02 -7.50
CA LEU A 16 5.22 1.78 -6.07
C LEU A 16 4.51 2.96 -5.38
N PRO A 17 3.54 2.74 -4.47
CA PRO A 17 2.97 3.84 -3.72
C PRO A 17 4.10 4.58 -2.99
N GLU A 18 4.07 5.90 -3.03
CA GLU A 18 4.95 6.69 -2.18
C GLU A 18 4.73 6.25 -0.72
N GLY A 19 5.80 5.97 0.03
CA GLY A 19 5.67 5.44 1.40
C GLY A 19 5.60 3.91 1.52
N PHE A 20 5.79 3.14 0.45
CA PHE A 20 5.78 1.67 0.49
C PHE A 20 6.70 1.05 1.57
N SER A 21 7.87 1.65 1.82
CA SER A 21 8.77 1.21 2.88
C SER A 21 8.18 1.38 4.27
N ASP A 22 7.41 2.45 4.50
CA ASP A 22 6.66 2.66 5.74
C ASP A 22 5.49 1.70 5.85
N ASP A 23 4.76 1.44 4.76
CA ASP A 23 3.68 0.46 4.73
C ASP A 23 4.18 -0.94 5.07
N LEU A 24 5.36 -1.33 4.57
CA LEU A 24 6.02 -2.58 4.94
C LEU A 24 6.34 -2.65 6.43
N ARG A 25 6.80 -1.54 7.02
CA ARG A 25 7.10 -1.47 8.45
C ARG A 25 5.83 -1.61 9.29
N ILE A 26 4.77 -0.88 8.94
CA ILE A 26 3.48 -0.95 9.63
C ILE A 26 2.91 -2.36 9.54
N LEU A 27 2.94 -2.97 8.36
CA LEU A 27 2.44 -4.34 8.17
C LEU A 27 3.24 -5.36 8.98
N LYS A 28 4.58 -5.22 9.01
CA LYS A 28 5.45 -6.04 9.85
C LYS A 28 5.13 -5.87 11.33
N GLU A 29 4.94 -4.64 11.81
CA GLU A 29 4.57 -4.37 13.20
C GLU A 29 3.20 -4.95 13.56
N ALA A 30 2.20 -4.77 12.69
CA ALA A 30 0.86 -5.34 12.87
C ALA A 30 0.86 -6.88 12.86
N SER A 31 1.79 -7.51 12.14
CA SER A 31 1.94 -8.97 12.11
C SER A 31 2.65 -9.54 13.36
N GLY A 32 3.34 -8.69 14.14
CA GLY A 32 4.17 -9.14 15.26
C GLY A 32 5.44 -9.94 14.87
N LEU A 33 5.71 -10.11 13.58
CA LEU A 33 6.84 -10.89 13.07
C LEU A 33 8.15 -10.11 13.13
N THR A 34 9.29 -10.77 13.27
CA THR A 34 10.61 -10.17 13.00
C THR A 34 10.83 -9.99 11.50
N TRP A 35 11.83 -9.21 11.10
CA TRP A 35 12.14 -9.04 9.67
C TRP A 35 12.56 -10.32 8.95
N ASN A 36 13.17 -11.26 9.66
CA ASN A 36 13.55 -12.56 9.08
C ASN A 36 12.32 -13.44 8.88
N GLU A 37 11.47 -13.57 9.91
CA GLU A 37 10.21 -14.32 9.80
C GLU A 37 9.29 -13.71 8.74
N PHE A 38 9.28 -12.38 8.62
CA PHE A 38 8.53 -11.69 7.58
C PHE A 38 9.04 -12.05 6.18
N ALA A 39 10.36 -12.19 5.98
CA ALA A 39 10.93 -12.64 4.72
C ALA A 39 10.56 -14.11 4.43
N ASP A 40 10.62 -14.96 5.45
CA ASP A 40 10.27 -16.38 5.36
C ASP A 40 8.79 -16.58 5.00
N VAL A 41 7.88 -15.84 5.64
CA VAL A 41 6.44 -15.87 5.35
C VAL A 41 6.15 -15.37 3.93
N LEU A 42 6.87 -14.34 3.47
CA LEU A 42 6.76 -13.84 2.10
C LEU A 42 7.44 -14.76 1.07
N GLY A 43 8.22 -15.75 1.51
CA GLY A 43 8.99 -16.62 0.62
C GLY A 43 10.07 -15.89 -0.18
N VAL A 44 10.62 -14.80 0.36
CA VAL A 44 11.65 -13.97 -0.30
C VAL A 44 12.96 -13.98 0.46
N ASP A 45 14.06 -13.72 -0.24
CA ASP A 45 15.36 -13.61 0.40
C ASP A 45 15.42 -12.35 1.30
N PRO A 46 16.03 -12.41 2.51
CA PRO A 46 16.14 -11.25 3.40
C PRO A 46 16.82 -10.03 2.74
N ARG A 47 17.76 -10.24 1.81
CA ARG A 47 18.39 -9.13 1.04
C ARG A 47 17.40 -8.53 0.05
N GLN A 48 16.52 -9.33 -0.53
CA GLN A 48 15.45 -8.84 -1.40
C GLN A 48 14.46 -8.00 -0.60
N LEU A 49 14.05 -8.46 0.60
CA LEU A 49 13.20 -7.68 1.50
C LEU A 49 13.89 -6.38 1.97
N HIS A 50 15.19 -6.43 2.24
CA HIS A 50 15.96 -5.23 2.57
C HIS A 50 15.93 -4.20 1.43
N ARG A 51 16.13 -4.64 0.19
CA ARG A 51 16.01 -3.76 -1.00
C ARG A 51 14.62 -3.12 -1.08
N TRP A 52 13.58 -3.88 -0.79
CA TRP A 52 12.21 -3.36 -0.77
C TRP A 52 12.02 -2.24 0.23
N ARG A 53 12.56 -2.41 1.43
CA ARG A 53 12.57 -1.38 2.48
C ARG A 53 13.39 -0.15 2.10
N CYS A 54 14.40 -0.30 1.24
CA CYS A 54 15.17 0.81 0.68
C CYS A 54 14.50 1.46 -0.55
N GLY A 55 13.24 1.11 -0.86
CA GLY A 55 12.48 1.70 -1.96
C GLY A 55 12.61 0.95 -3.29
N THR A 56 13.23 -0.24 -3.30
CA THR A 56 13.22 -1.09 -4.49
C THR A 56 11.85 -1.73 -4.65
N LYS A 57 11.38 -1.78 -5.89
CA LYS A 57 10.07 -2.34 -6.20
C LYS A 57 10.06 -3.89 -6.14
N PRO A 58 9.03 -4.51 -5.54
CA PRO A 58 8.84 -5.95 -5.58
C PRO A 58 8.47 -6.42 -7.01
N SER A 59 8.80 -7.67 -7.32
CA SER A 59 8.24 -8.34 -8.49
C SER A 59 6.74 -8.58 -8.30
N GLY A 60 6.02 -8.92 -9.38
CA GLY A 60 4.60 -9.28 -9.29
C GLY A 60 4.32 -10.37 -8.27
N ASP A 61 5.15 -11.42 -8.23
CA ASP A 61 5.06 -12.50 -7.24
C ASP A 61 5.27 -11.99 -5.81
N GLY A 62 6.23 -11.08 -5.61
CA GLY A 62 6.52 -10.48 -4.31
C GLY A 62 5.40 -9.56 -3.81
N LEU A 63 4.80 -8.79 -4.72
CA LEU A 63 3.64 -7.96 -4.43
C LEU A 63 2.42 -8.83 -4.08
N TYR A 64 2.23 -9.95 -4.79
CA TYR A 64 1.16 -10.89 -4.49
C TYR A 64 1.32 -11.53 -3.09
N ALA A 65 2.54 -11.95 -2.72
CA ALA A 65 2.82 -12.45 -1.38
C ALA A 65 2.52 -11.41 -0.29
N LEU A 66 2.85 -10.14 -0.53
CA LEU A 66 2.52 -9.04 0.37
C LEU A 66 1.02 -8.84 0.54
N LEU A 67 0.26 -8.88 -0.57
CA LEU A 67 -1.20 -8.77 -0.53
C LEU A 67 -1.84 -9.94 0.20
N GLN A 68 -1.34 -11.16 0.02
CA GLN A 68 -1.81 -12.32 0.77
C GLN A 68 -1.55 -12.17 2.28
N LEU A 69 -0.35 -11.77 2.66
CA LEU A 69 -0.01 -11.54 4.07
C LEU A 69 -0.89 -10.44 4.68
N ALA A 70 -1.05 -9.33 3.97
CA ALA A 70 -1.90 -8.22 4.39
C ALA A 70 -3.37 -8.59 4.55
N ALA A 71 -3.87 -9.55 3.78
CA ALA A 71 -5.22 -10.09 3.93
C ALA A 71 -5.39 -10.96 5.19
N GLN A 72 -4.30 -11.53 5.71
CA GLN A 72 -4.30 -12.34 6.93
C GLN A 72 -4.09 -11.52 8.21
N VAL A 73 -3.50 -10.33 8.09
CA VAL A 73 -3.28 -9.40 9.21
C VAL A 73 -4.50 -8.51 9.38
N PRO A 74 -5.12 -8.42 10.57
CA PRO A 74 -6.22 -7.48 10.83
C PRO A 74 -5.82 -6.05 10.47
N GLY A 75 -6.54 -5.43 9.52
CA GLY A 75 -6.24 -4.08 9.03
C GLY A 75 -5.06 -3.98 8.05
N GLY A 76 -4.35 -5.07 7.74
CA GLY A 76 -3.17 -5.08 6.87
C GLY A 76 -3.46 -4.62 5.44
N VAL A 77 -4.60 -4.99 4.87
CA VAL A 77 -5.03 -4.53 3.53
C VAL A 77 -5.16 -2.99 3.50
N GLN A 78 -5.66 -2.38 4.58
CA GLN A 78 -5.79 -0.92 4.63
C GLN A 78 -4.42 -0.23 4.64
N VAL A 79 -3.40 -0.84 5.26
CA VAL A 79 -2.03 -0.31 5.26
C VAL A 79 -1.50 -0.23 3.83
N ILE A 80 -1.72 -1.25 3.02
CA ILE A 80 -1.24 -1.28 1.62
C ILE A 80 -2.07 -0.38 0.69
N VAL A 81 -3.37 -0.19 0.97
CA VAL A 81 -4.30 0.50 0.05
C VAL A 81 -4.52 1.98 0.41
N ARG A 82 -4.18 2.43 1.64
CA ARG A 82 -4.63 3.73 2.19
C ARG A 82 -4.20 4.99 1.43
N ARG A 83 -3.15 4.97 0.61
CA ARG A 83 -2.67 6.16 -0.10
C ARG A 83 -3.35 6.47 -1.44
N ARG A 84 -4.53 5.90 -1.72
CA ARG A 84 -5.30 6.21 -2.95
C ARG A 84 -6.67 6.86 -2.75
N ILE A 85 -7.17 6.98 -1.52
CA ILE A 85 -8.59 7.35 -1.27
C ILE A 85 -8.76 8.58 -0.35
N LEU A 86 -7.68 9.11 0.25
CA LEU A 86 -7.75 10.26 1.18
C LEU A 86 -6.83 11.42 0.76
N GLU A 87 -6.81 11.78 -0.52
CA GLU A 87 -6.81 13.22 -0.83
C GLU A 87 -8.29 13.61 -0.78
N PRO A 88 -8.77 14.31 0.26
CA PRO A 88 -10.09 14.92 0.15
C PRO A 88 -10.05 15.78 -1.11
N VAL A 89 -10.96 15.55 -2.06
CA VAL A 89 -11.35 16.63 -2.97
C VAL A 89 -11.76 17.75 -2.02
N ALA A 90 -10.88 18.73 -1.87
CA ALA A 90 -11.18 19.94 -1.12
C ALA A 90 -12.56 20.38 -1.62
N PRO A 91 -13.52 20.68 -0.74
CA PRO A 91 -14.77 21.24 -1.20
C PRO A 91 -14.37 22.46 -2.02
N GLU A 92 -14.50 22.35 -3.34
CA GLU A 92 -14.40 23.45 -4.27
C GLU A 92 -15.23 24.53 -3.62
N SER A 93 -14.54 25.57 -3.13
CA SER A 93 -15.11 26.64 -2.35
C SER A 93 -16.41 27.02 -3.00
N ALA A 94 -17.52 26.63 -2.37
CA ALA A 94 -18.84 27.00 -2.81
C ALA A 94 -18.92 28.50 -2.59
N ASP A 95 -18.45 29.22 -3.59
CA ASP A 95 -18.75 30.59 -3.94
C ASP A 95 -20.26 30.64 -4.20
N VAL A 96 -21.05 30.48 -3.13
CA VAL A 96 -22.46 30.87 -3.15
C VAL A 96 -22.48 32.24 -2.52
N GLY A 97 -22.40 33.20 -3.44
CA GLY A 97 -22.49 34.62 -3.19
C GLY A 97 -23.65 34.99 -2.28
N VAL A 98 -23.33 35.93 -1.39
CA VAL A 98 -24.06 37.17 -1.14
C VAL A 98 -25.45 37.27 -1.76
N GLY A 99 -26.46 37.47 -0.91
CA GLY A 99 -27.56 38.36 -1.24
C GLY A 99 -28.92 37.94 -0.72
N PHE A 100 -29.28 38.34 0.49
CA PHE A 100 -30.66 38.75 0.73
C PHE A 100 -30.68 40.09 1.47
N SER A 101 -30.88 41.10 0.62
CA SER A 101 -31.32 42.44 0.94
C SER A 101 -32.76 42.42 1.45
N GLY A 102 -33.00 43.14 2.56
CA GLY A 102 -34.20 43.93 2.84
C GLY A 102 -35.58 43.28 2.84
N VAL A 103 -36.32 43.45 3.93
CA VAL A 103 -37.62 44.16 3.89
C VAL A 103 -37.98 44.63 5.31
N LYS A 104 -38.31 45.92 5.40
CA LYS A 104 -38.90 46.58 6.56
C LYS A 104 -40.38 46.21 6.65
N GLY A 105 -40.88 46.00 7.86
CA GLY A 105 -42.29 46.02 8.22
C GLY A 105 -42.43 46.53 9.64
#